data_AF-A0A0F2LAF0-F1
#
_entry.id   AF-A0A0F2LAF0-F1
#
_cell.length_a   1.000
_cell.length_b   1.000
_cell.length_c   1.000
_cell.angle_alpha   90.00
_cell.angle_beta   90.00
_cell.angle_gamma   90.00
#
_symmetry.space_group_name_H-M   'P 1'
#
loop_
_entity.id
_entity.type
_entity.pdbx_description
1 polymer ?
#
loop_
_entity_poly.entity_id
_entity_poly.type
_entity_poly.pdbx_seq_one_letter_code
_entity_poly.pdbx_strand_id
1 'polypeptide(L)'
;MAAREPCLGPRCVYGPNGSSLFRCGKKALKPMIRGNKIVFWCTWLNDECIGPRCQYAYCEARALTPDGFCTIKTKGVEEKRPDILIEAKKMEGEVKKIEQHLKKYGLKDYL
;
A
#
# COMPACT_ATOMS: atom_id res chain seq x y z
N MET A 1 -17.46 14.30 0.10
CA MET A 1 -16.58 13.20 0.56
C MET A 1 -17.45 11.96 0.73
N ALA A 2 -17.35 10.97 -0.16
CA ALA A 2 -18.16 9.75 -0.05
C ALA A 2 -17.75 8.98 1.21
N ALA A 3 -18.70 8.70 2.09
CA ALA A 3 -18.49 7.87 3.27
C ALA A 3 -17.92 6.53 2.82
N ARG A 4 -16.68 6.24 3.22
CA ARG A 4 -15.99 5.00 2.88
C ARG A 4 -16.54 3.91 3.79
N GLU A 5 -17.51 3.14 3.31
CA GLU A 5 -18.01 1.98 4.04
C GLU A 5 -16.95 0.87 4.08
N PRO A 6 -16.73 0.24 5.25
CA PRO A 6 -15.78 -0.86 5.39
C PRO A 6 -16.24 -2.06 4.54
N CYS A 7 -15.28 -2.85 4.07
CA CYS A 7 -15.56 -4.02 3.25
C CYS A 7 -16.51 -5.01 3.96
N LEU A 8 -17.69 -5.29 3.43
CA LEU A 8 -18.55 -6.39 3.91
C LEU A 8 -18.53 -7.52 2.88
N GLY A 9 -17.43 -8.27 2.85
CA GLY A 9 -17.19 -9.29 1.83
C GLY A 9 -16.76 -8.66 0.48
N PRO A 10 -17.27 -9.12 -0.67
CA PRO A 10 -16.91 -8.55 -1.97
C PRO A 10 -17.57 -7.19 -2.23
N ARG A 11 -18.42 -6.68 -1.33
CA ARG A 11 -18.76 -5.24 -1.30
C ARG A 11 -17.62 -4.47 -0.66
N CYS A 12 -16.52 -4.34 -1.40
CA CYS A 12 -15.43 -3.44 -1.09
C CYS A 12 -15.45 -2.26 -2.06
N VAL A 13 -14.94 -1.12 -1.60
CA VAL A 13 -14.60 0.03 -2.46
C VAL A 13 -13.83 -0.49 -3.66
N TYR A 14 -14.45 -0.33 -4.83
CA TYR A 14 -14.01 -0.84 -6.11
C TYR A 14 -12.53 -0.52 -6.33
N GLY A 15 -11.74 -1.55 -6.68
CA GLY A 15 -10.49 -1.32 -7.38
C GLY A 15 -10.75 -0.60 -8.71
N PRO A 16 -9.70 -0.11 -9.40
CA PRO A 16 -9.81 0.65 -10.65
C PRO A 16 -10.56 -0.08 -11.77
N ASN A 17 -10.86 -1.38 -11.60
CA ASN A 17 -11.54 -2.23 -12.58
C ASN A 17 -12.92 -2.73 -12.12
N GLY A 18 -13.51 -2.19 -11.04
CA GLY A 18 -14.88 -2.56 -10.65
C GLY A 18 -15.04 -3.96 -10.01
N SER A 19 -13.95 -4.68 -9.74
CA SER A 19 -13.95 -6.00 -9.10
C SER A 19 -13.49 -5.94 -7.63
N SER A 20 -14.09 -6.76 -6.78
CA SER A 20 -13.77 -6.82 -5.36
C SER A 20 -12.43 -7.52 -5.12
N LEU A 21 -11.48 -6.82 -4.49
CA LEU A 21 -10.17 -7.39 -4.17
C LEU A 21 -10.17 -8.28 -2.92
N PHE A 22 -11.28 -8.33 -2.18
CA PHE A 22 -11.42 -9.10 -0.96
C PHE A 22 -11.58 -10.59 -1.23
N ARG A 23 -10.79 -11.41 -0.56
CA ARG A 23 -10.80 -12.87 -0.66
C ARG A 23 -10.78 -13.50 0.74
N CYS A 24 -11.41 -14.67 0.85
CA CYS A 24 -11.37 -15.49 2.05
C CYS A 24 -10.35 -16.62 1.88
N GLY A 25 -9.34 -16.71 2.77
CA GLY A 25 -8.29 -17.73 2.70
C GLY A 25 -8.81 -19.16 2.79
N LYS A 26 -9.93 -19.36 3.49
CA LYS A 26 -10.61 -20.66 3.62
C LYS A 26 -11.55 -20.99 2.46
N LYS A 27 -11.75 -20.06 1.50
CA LYS A 27 -12.75 -20.19 0.42
C LYS A 27 -14.17 -20.55 0.92
N ALA A 28 -14.49 -20.18 2.16
CA ALA A 28 -15.74 -20.50 2.83
C ALA A 28 -16.84 -19.45 2.58
N LEU A 29 -16.52 -18.36 1.89
CA LEU A 29 -17.45 -17.27 1.60
C LEU A 29 -18.34 -17.64 0.42
N LYS A 30 -19.66 -17.66 0.63
CA LYS A 30 -20.65 -17.86 -0.43
C LYS A 30 -21.72 -16.76 -0.40
N PRO A 31 -22.11 -16.19 -1.56
CA PRO A 31 -23.29 -15.36 -1.63
C PRO A 31 -24.54 -16.22 -1.40
N MET A 32 -25.39 -15.81 -0.48
CA MET A 32 -26.68 -16.44 -0.20
C MET A 32 -27.77 -15.39 -0.30
N ILE A 33 -28.90 -15.76 -0.89
CA ILE A 33 -30.06 -14.87 -0.99
C ILE A 33 -30.91 -15.09 0.27
N ARG A 34 -31.06 -14.07 1.10
CA ARG A 34 -32.00 -14.05 2.23
C ARG A 34 -33.05 -12.97 1.98
N GLY A 35 -34.26 -13.40 1.64
CA GLY A 35 -35.33 -12.50 1.21
C GLY A 35 -34.91 -11.72 -0.04
N ASN A 36 -34.97 -10.39 0.04
CA ASN A 36 -34.60 -9.48 -1.06
C ASN A 36 -33.14 -8.99 -1.04
N LYS A 37 -32.28 -9.55 -0.17
CA LYS A 37 -30.88 -9.10 -0.04
C LYS A 37 -29.92 -10.26 -0.29
N ILE A 38 -28.85 -9.96 -1.02
CA ILE A 38 -27.67 -10.84 -1.13
C ILE A 38 -26.82 -10.60 0.12
N VAL A 39 -26.68 -11.65 0.93
CA VAL A 39 -25.82 -11.68 2.11
C VAL A 39 -24.62 -12.59 1.86
N PHE A 40 -23.48 -12.28 2.47
CA PHE A 40 -22.29 -13.11 2.36
C PHE A 40 -22.20 -14.05 3.55
N TRP A 41 -22.38 -15.33 3.28
CA TRP A 41 -22.41 -16.39 4.29
C TRP A 41 -21.07 -17.11 4.38
N CYS A 42 -20.60 -17.35 5.60
CA CYS A 42 -19.42 -18.17 5.86
C CYS A 42 -19.85 -19.61 6.14
N THR A 43 -19.57 -20.54 5.22
CA THR A 43 -19.93 -21.96 5.39
C THR A 43 -19.13 -22.68 6.46
N TRP A 44 -18.03 -22.09 6.95
CA TRP A 44 -17.20 -22.69 7.98
C TRP A 44 -17.75 -22.43 9.38
N LEU A 45 -18.11 -21.18 9.67
CA LEU A 45 -18.69 -20.78 10.95
C LEU A 45 -20.22 -20.91 10.98
N ASN A 46 -20.84 -21.13 9.80
CA ASN A 46 -22.28 -21.05 9.59
C ASN A 46 -22.88 -19.74 10.10
N ASP A 47 -22.21 -18.63 9.78
CA ASP A 47 -22.63 -17.29 10.20
C ASP A 47 -22.37 -16.25 9.08
N GLU A 48 -22.92 -15.05 9.24
CA GLU A 48 -22.69 -13.93 8.33
C GLU A 48 -21.23 -13.48 8.34
N CYS A 49 -20.71 -13.09 7.18
CA CYS A 49 -19.33 -12.67 7.04
C CYS A 49 -19.08 -11.30 7.69
N ILE A 50 -18.21 -11.26 8.69
CA ILE A 50 -17.74 -10.03 9.36
C ILE A 50 -16.73 -9.19 8.55
N GLY A 51 -16.51 -9.52 7.28
CA GLY A 51 -15.62 -8.77 6.38
C GLY A 51 -14.14 -8.75 6.82
N PRO A 52 -13.48 -7.58 6.88
CA PRO A 52 -12.04 -7.43 7.12
C PRO A 52 -11.62 -7.78 8.55
N ARG A 53 -12.57 -7.87 9.48
CA ARG A 53 -12.29 -8.28 10.86
C ARG A 53 -12.03 -9.78 11.00
N CYS A 54 -12.29 -10.55 9.94
CA CYS A 54 -12.02 -11.98 9.92
C CYS A 54 -10.51 -12.24 9.83
N GLN A 55 -9.97 -13.13 10.67
CA GLN A 55 -8.57 -13.55 10.63
C GLN A 55 -8.15 -14.14 9.27
N TYR A 56 -9.10 -14.70 8.53
CA TYR A 56 -8.87 -15.31 7.21
C TYR A 56 -9.17 -14.36 6.04
N ALA A 57 -9.51 -13.10 6.31
CA ALA A 57 -9.69 -12.09 5.27
C ALA A 57 -8.34 -11.62 4.74
N TYR A 58 -8.21 -11.55 3.41
CA TYR A 58 -7.06 -10.93 2.77
C TYR A 58 -7.48 -10.23 1.49
N CYS A 59 -6.71 -9.21 1.10
CA CYS A 59 -6.86 -8.59 -0.21
C CYS A 59 -5.92 -9.27 -1.21
N GLU A 60 -6.39 -9.50 -2.43
CA GLU A 60 -5.60 -10.05 -3.53
C GLU A 60 -4.36 -9.19 -3.81
N ALA A 61 -4.48 -7.87 -3.68
CA ALA A 61 -3.38 -6.90 -3.77
C ALA A 61 -2.43 -6.88 -2.54
N ARG A 62 -2.62 -7.77 -1.57
CA ARG A 62 -1.84 -7.89 -0.31
C ARG A 62 -1.71 -6.57 0.47
N ALA A 63 -2.74 -5.74 0.42
CA ALA A 63 -2.78 -4.49 1.16
C ALA A 63 -4.18 -4.29 1.77
N LEU A 64 -4.48 -5.11 2.77
CA LEU A 64 -5.62 -4.88 3.65
C LEU A 64 -5.18 -3.90 4.74
N THR A 65 -5.83 -2.74 4.83
CA THR A 65 -5.59 -1.79 5.92
C THR A 65 -6.28 -2.27 7.20
N PRO A 66 -5.77 -1.88 8.39
CA PRO A 66 -6.46 -2.16 9.65
C PRO A 66 -7.87 -1.55 9.71
N ASP A 67 -8.10 -0.46 8.96
CA ASP A 67 -9.40 0.18 8.80
C ASP A 67 -10.38 -0.62 7.92
N GLY A 68 -9.92 -1.73 7.33
CA GLY A 68 -10.77 -2.66 6.59
C GLY A 68 -10.95 -2.36 5.10
N PHE A 69 -9.98 -1.67 4.49
CA PHE A 69 -9.97 -1.37 3.06
C PHE A 69 -8.90 -2.15 2.32
N CYS A 70 -9.22 -2.61 1.11
CA CYS A 70 -8.21 -3.12 0.18
C CYS A 70 -7.63 -1.96 -0.63
N THR A 71 -6.36 -1.64 -0.40
CA THR A 71 -5.63 -0.70 -1.26
C THR A 71 -4.86 -1.47 -2.33
N ILE A 72 -4.56 -0.81 -3.44
CA ILE A 72 -3.61 -1.33 -4.42
C ILE A 72 -2.27 -0.69 -4.09
N LYS A 73 -1.29 -1.50 -3.72
CA LYS A 73 0.11 -1.05 -3.74
C LYS A 73 0.51 -0.92 -5.21
N THR A 74 0.48 0.28 -5.75
CA THR A 74 1.14 0.58 -7.02
C THR A 74 2.62 0.22 -6.87
N LYS A 75 3.06 -0.85 -7.51
CA LYS A 75 4.48 -1.29 -7.58
C LYS A 75 5.40 -0.29 -8.32
N GLY A 76 5.00 0.97 -8.46
CA GLY A 76 5.65 1.96 -9.33
C GLY A 76 6.08 3.25 -8.63
N VAL A 77 5.92 3.35 -7.31
CA VAL A 77 6.60 4.39 -6.52
C VAL A 77 7.58 3.68 -5.60
N GLU A 78 8.48 2.89 -6.18
CA GLU A 78 9.84 2.98 -5.66
C GLU A 78 10.20 4.45 -5.86
N GLU A 79 10.16 5.21 -4.76
CA GLU A 79 10.94 6.44 -4.70
C GLU A 79 12.30 6.03 -5.25
N LYS A 80 12.66 6.54 -6.44
CA LYS A 80 14.02 6.42 -6.97
C LYS A 80 14.88 7.13 -5.93
N ARG A 81 15.24 6.42 -4.87
CA ARG A 81 16.31 6.80 -3.97
C ARG A 81 17.51 6.81 -4.90
N PRO A 82 18.09 7.98 -5.21
CA PRO A 82 19.29 8.01 -6.02
C PRO A 82 20.29 7.06 -5.34
N ASP A 83 20.93 6.19 -6.12
CA ASP A 83 21.94 5.29 -5.60
C ASP A 83 22.93 6.10 -4.75
N ILE A 84 23.20 5.65 -3.52
CA ILE A 84 24.05 6.36 -2.54
C ILE A 84 25.42 6.70 -3.16
N LEU A 85 25.89 5.88 -4.09
CA LEU A 85 27.10 6.07 -4.89
C LEU A 85 27.07 7.32 -5.79
N ILE A 86 25.91 7.66 -6.36
CA ILE A 86 25.72 8.83 -7.21
C ILE A 86 25.71 10.11 -6.38
N GLU A 87 25.05 10.09 -5.22
CA GLU A 87 25.05 11.24 -4.30
C GLU A 87 26.44 11.49 -3.72
N ALA A 88 27.17 10.42 -3.32
CA ALA A 88 28.54 10.53 -2.86
C ALA A 88 29.47 11.19 -3.89
N LYS A 89 29.41 10.74 -5.17
CA LYS A 89 30.20 11.36 -6.25
C LYS A 89 29.89 12.83 -6.48
N LYS A 90 28.62 13.23 -6.31
CA LYS A 90 28.21 14.63 -6.46
C LYS A 90 28.79 15.49 -5.34
N MET A 91 28.71 15.02 -4.10
CA MET A 91 29.29 15.69 -2.94
C MET A 91 30.81 15.84 -3.07
N GLU A 92 31.53 14.82 -3.52
CA GLU A 92 32.98 14.89 -3.78
C GLU A 92 33.33 15.96 -4.83
N GLY A 93 32.50 16.09 -5.87
CA GLY A 93 32.66 17.12 -6.90
C GLY A 93 32.45 18.54 -6.36
N GLU A 94 31.49 18.73 -5.44
CA GLU A 94 31.24 20.01 -4.80
C GLU A 94 32.36 20.39 -3.82
N VAL A 95 32.85 19.44 -3.03
CA VAL A 95 33.99 19.65 -2.12
C VAL A 95 35.23 20.09 -2.92
N LYS A 96 35.54 19.44 -4.06
CA LYS A 96 36.69 19.84 -4.90
C LYS A 96 36.58 21.28 -5.43
N LYS A 97 35.38 21.75 -5.77
CA LYS A 97 35.16 23.13 -6.22
C LYS A 97 35.38 24.12 -5.07
N ILE A 98 34.86 23.78 -3.89
CA ILE A 98 35.04 24.57 -2.68
C ILE A 98 36.53 24.65 -2.32
N GLU A 99 37.27 23.53 -2.37
CA GLU A 99 38.72 23.48 -2.16
C GLU A 99 39.48 24.36 -3.15
N GLN A 100 39.13 24.32 -4.44
CA GLN A 100 39.77 25.16 -5.46
C GLN A 100 39.55 26.66 -5.18
N HIS A 101 38.34 27.03 -4.76
CA HIS A 101 38.03 28.41 -4.41
C HIS A 101 38.78 28.83 -3.14
N LEU A 102 38.80 28.01 -2.09
CA LEU A 102 39.54 28.28 -0.84
C LEU A 102 41.05 28.42 -1.08
N LYS A 103 41.63 27.56 -1.94
CA LYS A 103 43.05 27.66 -2.35
C LYS A 103 43.34 28.99 -3.05
N LYS A 104 42.41 29.49 -3.87
CA LYS A 104 42.55 30.77 -4.58
C LYS A 104 42.47 31.98 -3.65
N TYR A 105 41.69 31.90 -2.57
CA TYR A 105 41.57 32.95 -1.55
C TYR A 105 42.60 32.85 -0.42
N GLY A 106 43.47 31.83 -0.42
CA GLY A 106 44.51 31.66 0.60
C GLY A 106 44.00 31.13 1.95
N LEU A 107 42.73 30.73 2.07
CA LEU A 107 42.12 30.17 3.28
C LEU A 107 42.19 28.63 3.27
N LYS A 108 43.39 28.07 3.11
CA LYS A 108 43.58 26.62 3.01
C LYS A 108 43.24 25.87 4.31
N ASP A 109 43.28 26.54 5.46
CA ASP A 109 43.16 25.95 6.80
C ASP A 109 41.71 25.85 7.34
N TYR A 110 40.71 26.25 6.55
CA TYR A 110 39.30 26.32 6.98
C TYR A 110 38.44 25.10 6.58
N LEU A 111 39.06 24.02 6.11
CA LEU A 111 38.40 22.76 5.73
C LEU A 111 38.98 21.60 6.56
#